data_AF-A0A2G9HHY2-F1
#
_entry.id   AF-A0A2G9HHY2-F1
#
_cell.length_a   1.000
_cell.length_b   1.000
_cell.length_c   1.000
_cell.angle_alpha   90.00
_cell.angle_beta   90.00
_cell.angle_gamma   90.00
#
_symmetry.space_group_name_H-M   'P 1'
#
loop_
_entity.id
_entity.type
_entity.pdbx_description
1 polymer ?
#
loop_
_entity_poly.entity_id
_entity_poly.type
_entity_poly.pdbx_seq_one_letter_code
_entity_poly.pdbx_strand_id
1 'polypeptide(L)'
;MIRESMLIFLEFLGAEKGVQGSNVDLQKTDKLVILVDIITNLQKMDRRIRKQVRSQNCMIKKMQKHDKHVPDHELVASQVVLRLVSRVLNLPRLTKDQLVWCRKKLSNISFVRRRVHVEPSFLLFPC
;
A
#
# COMPACT_ATOMS: atom_id res chain seq x y z
N MET A 1 -3.97 12.79 10.54
CA MET A 1 -2.74 13.09 11.31
C MET A 1 -1.50 12.95 10.45
N ILE A 2 -1.02 11.75 10.08
CA ILE A 2 0.24 11.64 9.29
C ILE A 2 0.13 12.36 7.92
N ARG A 3 -1.01 12.25 7.24
CA ARG A 3 -1.22 12.88 5.92
C ARG A 3 -1.18 14.41 6.01
N GLU A 4 -1.93 14.99 6.93
CA GLU A 4 -1.95 16.45 7.15
C GLU A 4 -0.57 16.95 7.61
N SER A 5 0.11 16.25 8.51
CA SER A 5 1.46 16.62 8.95
C SER A 5 2.49 16.57 7.83
N MET A 6 2.39 15.58 6.91
CA MET A 6 3.27 15.49 5.74
C MET A 6 3.01 16.61 4.73
N LEU A 7 1.74 17.01 4.54
CA LEU A 7 1.38 18.12 3.66
C LEU A 7 1.89 19.46 4.20
N ILE A 8 1.75 19.70 5.51
CA ILE A 8 2.27 20.90 6.17
C ILE A 8 3.80 20.94 6.09
N PHE A 9 4.47 19.80 6.30
CA PHE A 9 5.93 19.72 6.21
C PHE A 9 6.44 19.98 4.78
N LEU A 10 5.67 19.59 3.76
CA LEU A 10 5.96 19.88 2.35
C LEU A 10 5.82 21.36 2.03
N GLU A 11 4.74 21.99 2.50
CA GLU A 11 4.51 23.43 2.37
C GLU A 11 5.64 24.23 3.04
N PHE A 12 6.08 23.78 4.22
CA PHE A 12 7.22 24.34 4.94
C PHE A 12 8.53 24.22 4.15
N LEU A 13 8.85 23.05 3.61
CA LEU A 13 10.06 22.84 2.78
C LEU A 13 10.04 23.65 1.47
N GLY A 14 8.86 23.94 0.92
CA GLY A 14 8.69 24.79 -0.25
C GLY A 14 8.95 26.27 0.03
N ALA A 15 8.60 26.74 1.24
CA ALA A 15 8.75 28.14 1.64
C ALA A 15 10.22 28.56 1.87
N GLU A 16 11.13 27.64 2.19
CA GLU A 16 12.55 27.96 2.45
C GLU A 16 13.42 28.13 1.19
N LYS A 17 12.93 27.76 -0.01
CA LYS A 17 13.73 27.82 -1.25
C LYS A 17 13.20 28.88 -2.21
N GLY A 18 13.63 30.11 -1.99
CA GLY A 18 13.39 31.22 -2.90
C GLY A 18 13.90 30.94 -4.33
N VAL A 19 13.00 31.16 -5.31
CA VAL A 19 13.28 31.61 -6.68
C VAL A 19 14.29 30.77 -7.48
N GLN A 20 13.86 29.63 -8.03
CA GLN A 20 14.20 29.14 -9.40
C GLN A 20 13.65 27.71 -9.62
N GLY A 21 12.65 27.56 -10.51
CA GLY A 21 12.31 26.25 -11.09
C GLY A 21 10.86 25.77 -10.91
N SER A 22 9.86 26.57 -11.28
CA SER A 22 8.43 26.25 -11.15
C SER A 22 7.98 24.93 -11.82
N ASN A 23 8.66 24.46 -12.88
CA ASN A 23 8.27 23.23 -13.58
C ASN A 23 8.85 21.94 -12.95
N VAL A 24 10.06 22.03 -12.37
CA VAL A 24 10.69 20.91 -11.64
C VAL A 24 10.01 20.70 -10.29
N ASP A 25 9.55 21.80 -9.68
CA ASP A 25 8.89 21.81 -8.37
C ASP A 25 7.45 21.26 -8.43
N LEU A 26 6.69 21.57 -9.49
CA LEU A 26 5.35 21.01 -9.69
C LEU A 26 5.40 19.49 -9.88
N GLN A 27 6.33 18.98 -10.71
CA GLN A 27 6.50 17.54 -10.88
C GLN A 27 6.96 16.82 -9.61
N LYS A 28 7.70 17.52 -8.74
CA LYS A 28 8.16 16.97 -7.46
C LYS A 28 7.00 16.93 -6.46
N THR A 29 6.21 18.00 -6.41
CA THR A 29 4.98 18.10 -5.59
C THR A 29 3.96 17.05 -6.00
N ASP A 30 3.68 16.87 -7.29
CA ASP A 30 2.77 15.84 -7.81
C ASP A 30 3.22 14.42 -7.45
N LYS A 31 4.52 14.12 -7.60
CA LYS A 31 5.10 12.84 -7.20
C LYS A 31 4.93 12.59 -5.70
N LEU A 32 5.08 13.62 -4.87
CA LEU A 32 4.95 13.52 -3.41
C LEU A 32 3.49 13.30 -3.00
N VAL A 33 2.54 13.98 -3.64
CA VAL A 33 1.10 13.76 -3.43
C VAL A 33 0.72 12.31 -3.76
N ILE A 34 1.18 11.79 -4.89
CA ILE A 34 0.96 10.40 -5.31
C ILE A 34 1.57 9.42 -4.30
N LEU A 35 2.79 9.70 -3.83
CA LEU A 35 3.48 8.91 -2.82
C LEU A 35 2.68 8.81 -1.52
N VAL A 36 2.20 9.95 -1.02
CA VAL A 36 1.41 10.00 0.21
C VAL A 36 0.11 9.21 0.05
N ASP A 37 -0.57 9.31 -1.09
CA ASP A 37 -1.77 8.52 -1.38
C ASP A 37 -1.48 7.02 -1.36
N ILE A 38 -0.43 6.58 -2.05
CA ILE A 38 -0.03 5.18 -2.11
C ILE A 38 0.35 4.65 -0.72
N ILE A 39 1.13 5.40 0.06
CA ILE A 39 1.51 5.02 1.44
C ILE A 39 0.26 4.90 2.32
N THR A 40 -0.65 5.85 2.23
CA THR A 40 -1.89 5.85 3.02
C THR A 40 -2.76 4.64 2.66
N ASN A 41 -2.87 4.32 1.37
CA ASN A 41 -3.62 3.17 0.91
C ASN A 41 -2.95 1.84 1.33
N LEU A 42 -1.63 1.73 1.21
CA LEU A 42 -0.86 0.59 1.69
C LEU A 42 -1.13 0.34 3.19
N GLN A 43 -1.03 1.38 4.02
CA GLN A 43 -1.30 1.29 5.46
C GLN A 43 -2.75 0.89 5.77
N LYS A 44 -3.72 1.39 4.99
CA LYS A 44 -5.14 1.03 5.13
C LYS A 44 -5.37 -0.45 4.81
N MET A 45 -4.81 -0.95 3.70
CA MET A 45 -4.89 -2.35 3.28
C MET A 45 -4.24 -3.27 4.32
N ASP A 46 -3.04 -2.92 4.77
CA ASP A 46 -2.26 -3.65 5.76
C ASP A 46 -2.98 -3.77 7.12
N ARG A 47 -3.63 -2.69 7.57
CA ARG A 47 -4.52 -2.74 8.75
C ARG A 47 -5.70 -3.68 8.56
N ARG A 48 -6.31 -3.71 7.37
CA ARG A 48 -7.46 -4.60 7.08
C ARG A 48 -7.04 -6.06 7.05
N ILE A 49 -5.93 -6.39 6.39
CA ILE A 49 -5.40 -7.77 6.37
C ILE A 49 -5.07 -8.23 7.79
N ARG A 50 -4.41 -7.42 8.61
CA ARG A 50 -4.15 -7.77 10.01
C ARG A 50 -5.42 -8.05 10.81
N LYS A 51 -6.48 -7.25 10.63
CA LYS A 51 -7.77 -7.50 11.29
C LYS A 51 -8.39 -8.82 10.83
N GLN A 52 -8.30 -9.13 9.54
CA GLN A 52 -8.80 -10.37 8.98
C GLN A 52 -8.05 -11.60 9.51
N VAL A 53 -6.72 -11.57 9.50
CA VAL A 53 -5.87 -12.63 10.08
C VAL A 53 -6.21 -12.87 11.54
N ARG A 54 -6.35 -11.78 12.33
CA ARG A 54 -6.76 -11.89 13.74
C ARG A 54 -8.15 -12.51 13.89
N SER A 55 -9.12 -12.08 13.08
CA SER A 55 -10.48 -12.63 13.11
C SER A 55 -10.51 -14.11 12.73
N GLN A 56 -9.79 -14.51 11.68
CA GLN A 56 -9.65 -15.91 11.27
C GLN A 56 -8.97 -16.73 12.37
N ASN A 57 -7.88 -16.25 12.97
CA ASN A 57 -7.22 -16.92 14.08
C ASN A 57 -8.11 -17.07 15.32
N CYS A 58 -8.87 -16.03 15.69
CA CYS A 58 -9.86 -16.11 16.76
C CYS A 58 -10.98 -17.11 16.46
N MET A 59 -11.42 -17.19 15.20
CA MET A 59 -12.42 -18.15 14.76
C MET A 59 -11.87 -19.59 14.76
N ILE A 60 -10.65 -19.80 14.28
CA ILE A 60 -9.93 -21.09 14.34
C ILE A 60 -9.81 -21.55 15.80
N LYS A 61 -9.40 -20.67 16.73
CA LYS A 61 -9.35 -21.00 18.17
C LYS A 61 -10.73 -21.41 18.73
N LYS A 62 -11.83 -20.87 18.20
CA LYS A 62 -13.20 -21.25 18.58
C LYS A 62 -13.67 -22.54 17.89
N MET A 63 -13.17 -22.84 16.69
CA MET A 63 -13.58 -23.96 15.84
C MET A 63 -12.61 -25.15 15.87
N GLN A 64 -11.55 -25.08 16.67
CA GLN A 64 -10.48 -26.07 16.83
C GLN A 64 -10.92 -27.45 17.37
N LYS A 65 -12.20 -27.80 17.25
CA LYS A 65 -12.67 -29.17 17.47
C LYS A 65 -12.63 -30.06 16.23
N HIS A 66 -12.57 -29.59 14.96
CA HIS A 66 -12.73 -30.56 13.87
C HIS A 66 -12.00 -30.44 12.52
N ASP A 67 -11.25 -29.41 12.14
CA ASP A 67 -10.58 -29.49 10.82
C ASP A 67 -9.29 -28.71 10.65
N LYS A 68 -8.31 -29.36 10.00
CA LYS A 68 -7.05 -28.76 9.52
C LYS A 68 -7.37 -27.83 8.34
N HIS A 69 -7.71 -26.58 8.65
CA HIS A 69 -8.06 -25.60 7.62
C HIS A 69 -6.80 -25.13 6.85
N VAL A 70 -6.79 -25.35 5.54
CA VAL A 70 -5.78 -24.84 4.59
C VAL A 70 -5.77 -23.30 4.65
N PRO A 71 -4.60 -22.64 4.73
CA PRO A 71 -4.54 -21.18 4.74
C PRO A 71 -5.21 -20.59 3.49
N ASP A 72 -6.04 -19.56 3.70
CA ASP A 72 -6.77 -18.86 2.65
C ASP A 72 -5.77 -18.27 1.62
N HIS A 73 -5.70 -18.87 0.43
CA HIS A 73 -4.72 -18.51 -0.60
C HIS A 73 -4.78 -17.02 -0.97
N GLU A 74 -5.97 -16.40 -0.95
CA GLU A 74 -6.14 -14.97 -1.23
C GLU A 74 -5.55 -14.08 -0.12
N LEU A 75 -5.62 -14.54 1.12
CA LEU A 75 -5.00 -13.88 2.27
C LEU A 75 -3.47 -13.92 2.18
N VAL A 76 -2.91 -15.06 1.78
CA VAL A 76 -1.44 -15.19 1.59
C VAL A 76 -0.98 -14.34 0.41
N ALA A 77 -1.68 -14.42 -0.73
CA ALA A 77 -1.36 -13.63 -1.91
C ALA A 77 -1.41 -12.12 -1.63
N SER A 78 -2.44 -11.65 -0.93
CA SER A 78 -2.56 -10.23 -0.56
C SER A 78 -1.44 -9.77 0.37
N GLN A 79 -1.02 -10.58 1.35
CA GLN A 79 0.14 -10.27 2.19
C GLN A 79 1.42 -10.11 1.38
N VAL A 80 1.67 -11.01 0.42
CA VAL A 80 2.83 -10.96 -0.47
C VAL A 80 2.80 -9.66 -1.29
N VAL A 81 1.65 -9.32 -1.89
CA VAL A 81 1.51 -8.07 -2.65
C VAL A 81 1.79 -6.84 -1.78
N LEU A 82 1.24 -6.75 -0.57
CA LEU A 82 1.53 -5.61 0.32
C LEU A 82 3.01 -5.52 0.70
N ARG A 83 3.67 -6.66 0.95
CA ARG A 83 5.11 -6.69 1.24
C ARG A 83 5.95 -6.24 0.05
N LEU A 84 5.60 -6.68 -1.16
CA LEU A 84 6.26 -6.26 -2.39
C LEU A 84 6.11 -4.76 -2.62
N VAL A 85 4.88 -4.22 -2.54
CA VAL A 85 4.62 -2.78 -2.66
C VAL A 85 5.39 -2.00 -1.61
N SER A 86 5.38 -2.45 -0.35
CA SER A 86 6.16 -1.84 0.72
C SER A 86 7.66 -1.84 0.41
N ARG A 87 8.20 -2.91 -0.19
CA ARG A 87 9.62 -2.98 -0.52
C ARG A 87 9.98 -2.03 -1.66
N VAL A 88 9.15 -1.97 -2.69
CA VAL A 88 9.32 -1.05 -3.84
C VAL A 88 9.30 0.40 -3.38
N LEU A 89 8.35 0.80 -2.52
CA LEU A 89 8.26 2.17 -1.99
C LEU A 89 9.48 2.58 -1.15
N ASN A 90 10.24 1.62 -0.61
CA ASN A 90 11.45 1.87 0.17
C ASN A 90 12.74 1.73 -0.68
N LEU A 91 12.64 1.68 -2.00
CA LEU A 91 13.82 1.71 -2.87
C LEU A 91 14.50 3.09 -2.79
N PRO A 92 15.85 3.15 -2.84
CA PRO A 92 16.59 4.40 -2.71
C PRO A 92 16.37 5.36 -3.89
N ARG A 93 15.97 4.82 -5.06
CA ARG A 93 15.62 5.59 -6.26
C ARG A 93 14.30 5.08 -6.80
N LEU A 94 13.21 5.77 -6.43
CA LEU A 94 11.86 5.41 -6.82
C LEU A 94 11.45 6.14 -8.12
N THR A 95 11.03 5.39 -9.14
CA THR A 95 10.61 5.94 -10.44
C THR A 95 9.09 6.17 -10.51
N LYS A 96 8.62 6.95 -11.50
CA LYS A 96 7.18 7.14 -11.73
C LYS A 96 6.49 5.82 -12.09
N ASP A 97 7.14 4.98 -12.89
CA ASP A 97 6.58 3.68 -13.31
C ASP A 97 6.41 2.74 -12.12
N GLN A 98 7.36 2.76 -11.18
CA GLN A 98 7.24 2.02 -9.92
C GLN A 98 6.08 2.53 -9.04
N LEU A 99 5.80 3.84 -9.01
CA LEU A 99 4.63 4.39 -8.32
C LEU A 99 3.31 3.95 -8.98
N VAL A 100 3.24 4.00 -10.31
CA VAL A 100 2.09 3.53 -11.08
C VAL A 100 1.86 2.04 -10.84
N TRP A 101 2.93 1.25 -10.85
CA TRP A 101 2.89 -0.18 -10.54
C TRP A 101 2.38 -0.44 -9.11
N CYS A 102 2.89 0.29 -8.11
CA CYS A 102 2.43 0.17 -6.72
C CYS A 102 0.93 0.47 -6.61
N ARG A 103 0.46 1.54 -7.26
CA ARG A 103 -0.97 1.90 -7.28
C ARG A 103 -1.82 0.80 -7.91
N LYS A 104 -1.41 0.30 -9.08
CA LYS A 104 -2.10 -0.80 -9.78
C LYS A 104 -2.13 -2.09 -8.95
N LYS A 105 -1.02 -2.43 -8.29
CA LYS A 105 -0.95 -3.61 -7.43
C LYS A 105 -1.85 -3.53 -6.21
N LEU A 106 -1.96 -2.35 -5.61
CA LEU A 106 -2.90 -2.14 -4.50
C LEU A 106 -4.35 -2.18 -4.96
N SER A 107 -4.69 -1.70 -6.17
CA SER A 107 -6.07 -1.75 -6.68
C SER A 107 -6.56 -3.16 -6.96
N ASN A 108 -5.66 -4.11 -7.23
CA ASN A 108 -6.02 -5.51 -7.44
C ASN A 108 -6.45 -6.22 -6.15
N ILE A 109 -6.21 -5.63 -4.98
CA ILE A 109 -6.69 -6.15 -3.71
C ILE A 109 -8.04 -5.51 -3.41
N SER A 110 -9.08 -6.33 -3.36
CA SER A 110 -10.42 -5.89 -2.96
C SER A 110 -10.89 -6.64 -1.71
N PHE A 111 -11.84 -6.04 -1.01
CA PHE A 111 -12.46 -6.65 0.17
C PHE A 111 -13.94 -6.79 -0.09
N VAL A 112 -14.41 -8.02 -0.28
CA VAL A 112 -15.83 -8.31 -0.45
C VAL A 112 -16.34 -8.93 0.84
N ARG A 113 -17.25 -8.22 1.52
CA ARG A 113 -17.75 -8.57 2.87
C ARG A 113 -16.59 -8.69 3.88
N ARG A 114 -16.30 -9.93 4.31
CA ARG A 114 -15.22 -10.30 5.22
C ARG A 114 -14.21 -11.22 4.54
N ARG A 115 -14.00 -11.11 3.22
CA ARG A 115 -12.95 -11.86 2.51
C ARG A 115 -12.12 -10.91 1.66
N VAL A 116 -10.85 -11.25 1.53
CA VAL A 116 -9.91 -10.55 0.64
C VAL A 116 -9.95 -11.25 -0.69
N HIS A 117 -10.08 -10.51 -1.77
CA HIS A 117 -9.94 -11.02 -3.12
C HIS A 117 -8.75 -10.34 -3.79
N VAL A 118 -7.96 -11.10 -4.55
CA VAL A 118 -6.78 -10.59 -5.26
C VAL A 118 -6.94 -10.90 -6.74
N GLU A 119 -7.08 -9.85 -7.54
CA GLU A 119 -7.18 -10.00 -8.98
C GLU A 119 -5.82 -10.44 -9.56
N PRO A 120 -5.79 -11.51 -10.38
CA PRO A 120 -4.56 -12.01 -10.96
C PRO A 120 -3.86 -10.93 -11.78
N SER A 121 -2.54 -10.88 -11.68
CA SER A 121 -1.74 -9.93 -12.45
C SER A 121 -0.42 -10.55 -12.86
N PHE A 122 -0.13 -10.48 -14.17
CA PHE A 122 0.99 -11.17 -14.78
C PHE A 122 2.38 -10.62 -14.40
N LEU A 123 2.47 -9.37 -13.93
CA LEU A 123 3.75 -8.72 -13.61
C LEU A 123 4.01 -8.69 -12.10
N LEU A 124 4.78 -9.64 -11.56
CA LEU A 124 5.08 -9.73 -10.12
C LEU A 124 5.97 -8.59 -9.59
N PHE A 125 6.69 -7.90 -10.47
CA PHE A 125 7.62 -6.81 -10.12
C PHE A 125 7.39 -5.60 -11.04
N PRO A 126 7.78 -4.39 -10.60
CA PRO A 126 7.75 -3.21 -11.46
C PRO A 126 8.70 -3.38 -12.65
N CYS A 127 8.27 -2.93 -13.81
CA CYS A 127 9.09 -2.79 -15.02
C CYS A 127 9.70 -1.39 -15.05
#